data_AF-A0A094HJ07-F1
#
_entry.id   AF-A0A094HJ07-F1
#
_cell.length_a   1.000
_cell.length_b   1.000
_cell.length_c   1.000
_cell.angle_alpha   90.00
_cell.angle_beta   90.00
_cell.angle_gamma   90.00
#
_symmetry.space_group_name_H-M   'P 1'
#
loop_
_entity.id
_entity.type
_entity.pdbx_description
1 polymer ?
#
loop_
_entity_poly.entity_id
_entity_poly.type
_entity_poly.pdbx_seq_one_letter_code
_entity_poly.pdbx_strand_id
1 'polypeptide(L)'
;MPPRISLRTASRCLAIRPAPQPSIARHTPITLRTYPVRAFADSKSPKPSSNPTSSDALPNASEEAAQVGEATGKATPELDQGTPVQEILKRDPEFAEKAPEVMKEKPTDAKMSAEAAGEEGATTFDNLLALGQMDAIANGGHASDMTPEMVGHKFPLPDMPLKPFSNRKERYDPIVSQITNLLMQHGKLSRAQRHMSYILNQLRTAPPPVPSQARPLVPGSPPPIELPLNPINYLAVAIDSIAPLMRIRQQKGAAGGGMSLPIPVPLSLRQRRRTAIMWILDTVLKKKSRGSGPTMFAQRFADEIISVVEGKSGVWDKRAMVHKAATSARVNLTYSKQKGRRL
;
A
#
# COMPACT_ATOMS: atom_id res chain seq x y z
N MET A 1 42.06 34.68 59.33
CA MET A 1 42.81 33.57 58.71
C MET A 1 42.00 33.00 57.56
N PRO A 2 42.46 33.04 56.30
CA PRO A 2 41.73 32.47 55.17
C PRO A 2 42.01 30.97 55.04
N PRO A 3 41.03 30.13 54.65
CA PRO A 3 41.26 28.72 54.39
C PRO A 3 41.91 28.50 53.01
N ARG A 4 42.82 27.53 53.00
CA ARG A 4 43.82 27.22 51.96
C ARG A 4 43.19 26.55 50.73
N ILE A 5 43.57 27.02 49.55
CA ILE A 5 43.26 26.41 48.24
C ILE A 5 44.17 25.20 48.04
N SER A 6 43.60 24.01 47.87
CA SER A 6 44.33 22.78 47.52
C SER A 6 44.31 22.56 46.01
N LEU A 7 45.41 22.89 45.34
CA LEU A 7 45.68 22.47 43.96
C LEU A 7 46.29 21.07 44.00
N ARG A 8 45.44 20.03 43.91
CA ARG A 8 45.88 18.69 43.54
C ARG A 8 45.12 18.24 42.30
N THR A 9 45.78 18.50 41.17
CA THR A 9 45.51 17.98 39.84
C THR A 9 45.54 16.45 39.85
N ALA A 10 44.41 15.83 39.53
CA ALA A 10 44.36 14.43 39.13
C ALA A 10 44.14 14.38 37.61
N SER A 11 45.19 14.07 36.86
CA SER A 11 45.13 13.73 35.44
C SER A 11 44.34 12.44 35.26
N ARG A 12 43.04 12.55 34.92
CA ARG A 12 42.24 11.41 34.47
C ARG A 12 42.33 11.32 32.95
N CYS A 13 42.93 10.24 32.47
CA CYS A 13 42.98 9.87 31.06
C CYS A 13 41.55 9.80 30.49
N LEU A 14 41.27 10.62 29.47
CA LEU A 14 40.03 10.54 28.70
C LEU A 14 40.12 9.32 27.78
N ALA A 15 39.45 8.22 28.13
CA ALA A 15 39.20 7.13 27.20
C ALA A 15 38.10 7.59 26.22
N ILE A 16 38.50 8.03 25.03
CA ILE A 16 37.60 8.30 23.90
C ILE A 16 37.08 6.95 23.42
N ARG A 17 35.83 6.61 23.75
CA ARG A 17 35.11 5.53 23.06
C ARG A 17 34.53 6.09 21.76
N PRO A 18 34.95 5.63 20.57
CA PRO A 18 34.25 5.98 19.35
C PRO A 18 32.82 5.41 19.41
N ALA A 19 31.84 6.23 19.00
CA ALA A 19 30.45 5.81 18.89
C ALA A 19 30.34 4.62 17.92
N PRO A 20 29.45 3.63 18.19
CA PRO A 20 29.22 2.54 17.26
C PRO A 20 28.60 3.11 15.98
N GLN A 21 29.32 2.99 14.86
CA GLN A 21 28.77 3.23 13.53
C GLN A 21 27.66 2.20 13.28
N PRO A 22 26.48 2.60 12.75
CA PRO A 22 25.49 1.63 12.33
C PRO A 22 26.06 0.85 11.14
N SER A 23 26.35 -0.43 11.33
CA SER A 23 26.66 -1.33 10.23
C SER A 23 25.44 -1.40 9.33
N ILE A 24 25.55 -0.81 8.13
CA ILE A 24 24.62 -1.05 7.04
C ILE A 24 24.87 -2.49 6.60
N ALA A 25 24.20 -3.43 7.25
CA ALA A 25 24.13 -4.79 6.78
C ALA A 25 23.41 -4.78 5.42
N ARG A 26 24.17 -5.06 4.36
CA ARG A 26 23.59 -5.34 3.04
C ARG A 26 22.82 -6.65 3.17
N HIS A 27 21.50 -6.56 3.32
CA HIS A 27 20.63 -7.73 3.20
C HIS A 27 20.64 -8.17 1.74
N THR A 28 21.48 -9.13 1.39
CA THR A 28 21.33 -9.90 0.15
C THR A 28 20.10 -10.80 0.33
N PRO A 29 19.04 -10.67 -0.49
CA PRO A 29 17.93 -11.60 -0.42
C PRO A 29 18.39 -12.97 -0.92
N ILE A 30 18.34 -13.98 -0.04
CA ILE A 30 18.44 -15.39 -0.45
C ILE A 30 17.14 -15.69 -1.20
N THR A 31 17.21 -15.75 -2.52
CA THR A 31 16.12 -16.21 -3.38
C THR A 31 16.13 -17.74 -3.38
N LEU A 32 15.24 -18.36 -2.60
CA LEU A 32 14.93 -19.78 -2.79
C LEU A 32 14.09 -19.93 -4.05
N ARG A 33 14.66 -20.59 -5.06
CA ARG A 33 14.01 -20.89 -6.33
C ARG A 33 12.99 -22.01 -6.10
N THR A 34 11.72 -21.66 -5.93
CA THR A 34 10.64 -22.66 -5.90
C THR A 34 10.18 -22.94 -7.33
N TYR A 35 10.44 -24.14 -7.83
CA TYR A 35 9.86 -24.61 -9.09
C TYR A 35 8.38 -24.98 -8.88
N PRO A 36 7.44 -24.53 -9.72
CA PRO A 36 6.08 -25.04 -9.67
C PRO A 36 6.05 -26.45 -10.30
N VAL A 37 5.67 -27.45 -9.51
CA VAL A 37 5.30 -28.78 -10.01
C VAL A 37 3.93 -28.66 -10.69
N ARG A 38 3.87 -28.86 -12.01
CA ARG A 38 2.59 -29.03 -12.72
C ARG A 38 2.01 -30.40 -12.35
N ALA A 39 0.75 -30.42 -11.93
CA ALA A 39 -0.05 -31.64 -11.94
C ALA A 39 -0.49 -31.94 -13.38
N PHE A 40 -0.38 -33.21 -13.75
CA PHE A 40 -0.73 -33.80 -15.05
C PHE A 40 -2.10 -33.34 -15.58
N ALA A 41 -2.13 -32.92 -16.84
CA ALA A 41 -3.34 -32.90 -17.67
C ALA A 41 -2.95 -33.28 -19.11
N ASP A 42 -3.40 -34.46 -19.55
CA ASP A 42 -3.23 -34.95 -20.92
C ASP A 42 -3.94 -34.01 -21.92
N SER A 43 -3.20 -33.52 -22.91
CA SER A 43 -3.77 -32.81 -24.05
C SER A 43 -4.41 -33.81 -25.02
N LYS A 44 -5.74 -33.86 -25.02
CA LYS A 44 -6.53 -34.56 -26.05
C LYS A 44 -6.38 -33.81 -27.38
N SER A 45 -6.02 -34.52 -28.44
CA SER A 45 -5.94 -33.99 -29.81
C SER A 45 -7.28 -33.39 -30.26
N PRO A 46 -7.27 -32.32 -31.07
CA PRO A 46 -8.51 -31.73 -31.60
C PRO A 46 -9.16 -32.71 -32.59
N LYS A 47 -10.47 -32.93 -32.42
CA LYS A 47 -11.28 -33.66 -33.40
C LYS A 47 -11.50 -32.79 -34.64
N PRO A 48 -11.54 -33.38 -35.85
CA PRO A 48 -11.86 -32.65 -37.07
C PRO A 48 -13.32 -32.15 -37.00
N SER A 49 -13.53 -30.87 -37.26
CA SER A 49 -14.86 -30.27 -37.35
C SER A 49 -15.51 -30.65 -38.68
N SER A 50 -16.63 -31.37 -38.61
CA SER A 50 -17.57 -31.56 -39.71
C SER A 50 -18.46 -30.33 -39.83
N ASN A 51 -18.15 -29.38 -40.73
CA ASN A 51 -19.08 -28.34 -41.17
C ASN A 51 -18.84 -28.04 -42.66
N PRO A 52 -19.86 -28.13 -43.54
CA PRO A 52 -19.70 -28.07 -45.00
C PRO A 52 -19.71 -26.64 -45.57
N THR A 53 -19.13 -25.68 -44.86
CA THR A 53 -19.03 -24.29 -45.34
C THR A 53 -17.80 -23.63 -44.75
N SER A 54 -16.64 -24.14 -45.15
CA SER A 54 -15.35 -23.47 -45.04
C SER A 54 -14.78 -23.49 -46.45
N SER A 55 -14.51 -22.31 -47.00
CA SER A 55 -13.82 -22.14 -48.27
C SER A 55 -12.42 -22.72 -48.14
N ASP A 56 -12.26 -23.99 -48.52
CA ASP A 56 -10.97 -24.54 -48.86
C ASP A 56 -10.34 -23.65 -49.94
N ALA A 57 -9.08 -23.33 -49.69
CA ALA A 57 -8.29 -22.36 -50.41
C ALA A 57 -8.35 -22.61 -51.92
N LEU A 58 -8.82 -21.61 -52.66
CA LEU A 58 -8.41 -21.45 -54.04
C LEU A 58 -6.89 -21.26 -54.04
N PRO A 59 -6.14 -21.94 -54.92
CA PRO A 59 -4.69 -21.78 -54.97
C PRO A 59 -4.33 -20.33 -55.29
N ASN A 60 -3.24 -19.84 -54.70
CA ASN A 60 -2.74 -18.50 -54.98
C ASN A 60 -2.28 -18.42 -56.44
N ALA A 61 -2.49 -17.26 -57.10
CA ALA A 61 -2.20 -17.06 -58.53
C ALA A 61 -0.74 -17.39 -58.94
N SER A 62 0.20 -17.41 -58.00
CA SER A 62 1.59 -17.82 -58.20
C SER A 62 1.76 -19.34 -58.35
N GLU A 63 0.94 -20.14 -57.68
CA GLU A 63 0.98 -21.61 -57.74
C GLU A 63 0.30 -22.13 -59.01
N GLU A 64 -0.77 -21.48 -59.48
CA GLU A 64 -1.41 -21.80 -60.76
C GLU A 64 -0.47 -21.47 -61.95
N ALA A 65 0.22 -20.32 -61.90
CA ALA A 65 1.19 -19.96 -62.94
C ALA A 65 2.39 -20.92 -62.99
N ALA A 66 2.83 -21.44 -61.84
CA ALA A 66 3.89 -22.45 -61.78
C ALA A 66 3.46 -23.78 -62.42
N GLN A 67 2.24 -24.26 -62.14
CA GLN A 67 1.70 -25.48 -62.74
C GLN A 67 1.47 -25.35 -64.26
N VAL A 68 1.04 -24.19 -64.74
CA VAL A 68 0.91 -23.92 -66.18
C VAL A 68 2.28 -23.82 -66.85
N GLY A 69 3.28 -23.23 -66.19
CA GLY A 69 4.66 -23.18 -66.68
C GLY A 69 5.30 -24.56 -66.82
N GLU A 70 5.06 -25.43 -65.84
CA GLU A 70 5.49 -26.84 -65.85
C GLU A 70 4.81 -27.63 -66.98
N ALA A 71 3.53 -27.35 -67.27
CA ALA A 71 2.79 -27.99 -68.36
C ALA A 71 3.14 -27.46 -69.76
N THR A 72 3.59 -26.20 -69.90
CA THR A 72 3.86 -25.54 -71.19
C THR A 72 5.35 -25.37 -71.52
N GLY A 73 6.24 -25.77 -70.60
CA GLY A 73 7.69 -25.78 -70.82
C GLY A 73 8.35 -24.40 -70.85
N LYS A 74 7.67 -23.35 -70.36
CA LYS A 74 8.25 -22.00 -70.20
C LYS A 74 8.74 -21.81 -68.76
N ALA A 75 9.76 -20.97 -68.59
CA ALA A 75 10.49 -20.80 -67.33
C ALA A 75 9.54 -20.48 -66.15
N THR A 76 9.63 -21.30 -65.10
CA THR A 76 8.88 -21.18 -63.85
C THR A 76 9.46 -20.07 -62.98
N PRO A 77 8.63 -19.26 -62.29
CA PRO A 77 9.13 -18.28 -61.33
C PRO A 77 9.66 -18.98 -60.07
N GLU A 78 10.87 -18.64 -59.62
CA GLU A 78 11.43 -19.14 -58.36
C GLU A 78 10.57 -18.65 -57.18
N LEU A 79 9.94 -19.59 -56.46
CA LEU A 79 8.96 -19.30 -55.42
C LEU A 79 9.55 -18.62 -54.18
N ASP A 80 10.86 -18.74 -53.94
CA ASP A 80 11.51 -18.22 -52.72
C ASP A 80 12.01 -16.77 -52.87
N GLN A 81 12.19 -16.26 -54.09
CA GLN A 81 12.57 -14.87 -54.34
C GLN A 81 11.76 -14.35 -55.52
N GLY A 82 10.70 -13.59 -55.21
CA GLY A 82 9.83 -13.02 -56.24
C GLY A 82 10.61 -12.28 -57.32
N THR A 83 10.38 -12.62 -58.59
CA THR A 83 11.06 -11.97 -59.71
C THR A 83 10.73 -10.48 -59.74
N PRO A 84 11.73 -9.59 -59.87
CA PRO A 84 11.50 -8.16 -59.84
C PRO A 84 10.53 -7.73 -60.96
N VAL A 85 9.63 -6.79 -60.65
CA VAL A 85 8.55 -6.32 -61.55
C VAL A 85 9.08 -5.86 -62.92
N GLN A 86 10.32 -5.38 -62.98
CA GLN A 86 11.00 -4.95 -64.20
C GLN A 86 11.31 -6.09 -65.18
N GLU A 87 11.44 -7.33 -64.69
CA GLU A 87 11.66 -8.52 -65.53
C GLU A 87 10.33 -9.10 -66.05
N ILE A 88 9.26 -8.97 -65.27
CA ILE A 88 7.90 -9.36 -65.66
C ILE A 88 7.44 -8.52 -66.87
N LEU A 89 7.67 -7.20 -66.82
CA LEU A 89 7.35 -6.28 -67.92
C LEU A 89 8.19 -6.52 -69.20
N LYS A 90 9.35 -7.18 -69.08
CA LYS A 90 10.20 -7.54 -70.23
C LYS A 90 9.82 -8.91 -70.84
N ARG A 91 9.29 -9.82 -70.02
CA ARG A 91 8.85 -11.15 -70.46
C ARG A 91 7.55 -11.10 -71.25
N ASP A 92 6.61 -10.25 -70.84
CA ASP A 92 5.27 -10.16 -71.44
C ASP A 92 4.97 -8.75 -72.00
N PRO A 93 5.03 -8.57 -73.34
CA PRO A 93 4.79 -7.26 -73.96
C PRO A 93 3.33 -6.78 -73.82
N GLU A 94 2.37 -7.70 -73.68
CA GLU A 94 0.95 -7.37 -73.50
C GLU A 94 0.65 -6.74 -72.13
N PHE A 95 1.44 -7.09 -71.09
CA PHE A 95 1.33 -6.49 -69.76
C PHE A 95 1.93 -5.08 -69.69
N ALA A 96 2.96 -4.82 -70.50
CA ALA A 96 3.55 -3.48 -70.62
C ALA A 96 2.56 -2.48 -71.23
N GLU A 97 1.65 -2.91 -72.11
CA GLU A 97 0.63 -2.03 -72.70
C GLU A 97 -0.45 -1.64 -71.67
N LYS A 98 -0.88 -2.58 -70.83
CA LYS A 98 -1.89 -2.37 -69.77
C LYS A 98 -1.37 -1.77 -68.46
N ALA A 99 -0.06 -1.58 -68.29
CA ALA A 99 0.52 -1.02 -67.07
C ALA A 99 0.27 0.50 -66.94
N PRO A 100 0.07 1.03 -65.72
CA PRO A 100 -0.13 2.46 -65.47
C PRO A 100 1.12 3.29 -65.81
N GLU A 101 0.93 4.53 -66.29
CA GLU A 101 2.00 5.39 -66.85
C GLU A 101 3.19 5.63 -65.91
N VAL A 102 2.96 5.67 -64.59
CA VAL A 102 3.99 5.86 -63.54
C VAL A 102 5.10 4.81 -63.58
N MET A 103 4.85 3.62 -64.14
CA MET A 103 5.86 2.54 -64.25
C MET A 103 6.60 2.52 -65.60
N LYS A 104 6.15 3.31 -66.59
CA LYS A 104 6.77 3.39 -67.92
C LYS A 104 7.85 4.48 -67.98
N GLU A 105 7.83 5.43 -67.04
CA GLU A 105 8.84 6.46 -66.90
C GLU A 105 10.13 5.85 -66.31
N LYS A 106 11.18 5.76 -67.12
CA LYS A 106 12.53 5.49 -66.62
C LYS A 106 13.06 6.79 -65.98
N PRO A 107 13.33 6.85 -64.66
CA PRO A 107 14.05 7.98 -64.11
C PRO A 107 15.50 7.93 -64.61
N THR A 108 15.81 8.78 -65.60
CA THR A 108 17.15 9.35 -65.72
C THR A 108 17.37 10.24 -64.52
N ASP A 109 18.13 9.77 -63.54
CA ASP A 109 19.21 10.53 -62.90
C ASP A 109 19.70 9.79 -61.66
N ALA A 110 20.85 9.15 -61.82
CA ALA A 110 21.76 8.91 -60.72
C ALA A 110 22.39 10.25 -60.32
N LYS A 111 21.97 10.82 -59.18
CA LYS A 111 22.80 11.58 -58.22
C LYS A 111 21.93 12.26 -57.15
N MET A 112 22.46 12.29 -55.93
CA MET A 112 21.93 12.90 -54.69
C MET A 112 20.83 12.04 -54.04
N SER A 113 21.00 11.39 -52.89
CA SER A 113 21.84 11.67 -51.73
C SER A 113 22.33 10.37 -51.08
N ALA A 114 23.61 10.07 -51.25
CA ALA A 114 24.36 9.31 -50.27
C ALA A 114 24.85 10.30 -49.21
N GLU A 115 24.13 10.41 -48.09
CA GLU A 115 24.62 11.09 -46.88
C GLU A 115 23.72 10.76 -45.68
N ALA A 116 23.93 9.56 -45.13
CA ALA A 116 23.83 9.25 -43.71
C ALA A 116 24.24 7.78 -43.50
N ALA A 117 25.52 7.50 -43.71
CA ALA A 117 26.15 6.42 -42.95
C ALA A 117 26.31 6.95 -41.52
N GLY A 118 25.32 6.68 -40.69
CA GLY A 118 25.37 6.84 -39.24
C GLY A 118 24.69 5.61 -38.67
N GLU A 119 25.35 4.98 -37.71
CA GLU A 119 24.83 3.85 -36.94
C GLU A 119 23.43 4.17 -36.36
N GLU A 120 22.81 3.20 -35.67
CA GLU A 120 21.60 3.41 -34.84
C GLU A 120 20.23 3.08 -35.45
N GLY A 121 20.18 2.21 -36.45
CA GLY A 121 18.92 1.59 -36.90
C GLY A 121 18.27 0.59 -35.92
N ALA A 122 18.77 0.46 -34.69
CA ALA A 122 18.46 -0.70 -33.84
C ALA A 122 18.10 -0.43 -32.36
N THR A 123 18.07 0.81 -31.87
CA THR A 123 17.93 1.02 -30.41
C THR A 123 17.15 2.26 -29.98
N THR A 124 16.56 3.04 -30.89
CA THR A 124 15.64 4.09 -30.48
C THR A 124 14.39 3.47 -29.84
N PHE A 125 14.02 3.97 -28.66
CA PHE A 125 12.91 3.46 -27.85
C PHE A 125 11.61 3.36 -28.66
N ASP A 126 11.38 4.32 -29.56
CA ASP A 126 10.20 4.39 -30.41
C ASP A 126 10.14 3.24 -31.44
N ASN A 127 11.29 2.84 -31.99
CA ASN A 127 11.37 1.73 -32.95
C ASN A 127 11.14 0.37 -32.26
N LEU A 128 11.65 0.20 -31.03
CA LEU A 128 11.38 -1.00 -30.22
C LEU A 128 9.92 -1.08 -29.77
N LEU A 129 9.32 0.06 -29.42
CA LEU A 129 7.90 0.16 -29.11
C LEU A 129 7.05 -0.23 -30.32
N ALA A 130 7.35 0.31 -31.50
CA ALA A 130 6.64 0.00 -32.74
C ALA A 130 6.72 -1.50 -33.10
N LEU A 131 7.88 -2.14 -32.95
CA LEU A 131 8.03 -3.58 -33.15
C LEU A 131 7.17 -4.39 -32.17
N GLY A 132 7.15 -4.01 -30.89
CA GLY A 132 6.29 -4.66 -29.89
C GLY A 132 4.79 -4.51 -30.17
N GLN A 133 4.38 -3.38 -30.74
CA GLN A 133 2.99 -3.16 -31.19
C GLN A 133 2.64 -4.04 -32.39
N MET A 134 3.54 -4.18 -33.36
CA MET A 134 3.34 -5.03 -34.52
C MET A 134 3.23 -6.52 -34.14
N ASP A 135 4.06 -6.99 -33.21
CA ASP A 135 3.99 -8.35 -32.68
C ASP A 135 2.70 -8.62 -31.89
N ALA A 136 2.18 -7.61 -31.18
CA ALA A 136 0.88 -7.70 -30.50
C ALA A 136 -0.28 -7.84 -31.50
N ILE A 137 -0.26 -7.07 -32.59
CA ILE A 137 -1.25 -7.15 -33.67
C ILE A 137 -1.18 -8.50 -34.39
N ALA A 138 0.03 -9.00 -34.67
CA ALA A 138 0.24 -10.30 -35.33
C ALA A 138 -0.34 -11.48 -34.52
N ASN A 139 -0.32 -11.38 -33.19
CA ASN A 139 -0.92 -12.36 -32.29
C ASN A 139 -2.43 -12.16 -32.04
N GLY A 140 -3.07 -11.23 -32.77
CA GLY A 140 -4.50 -10.95 -32.69
C GLY A 140 -4.90 -9.97 -31.56
N GLY A 141 -3.95 -9.26 -30.96
CA GLY A 141 -4.19 -8.20 -29.98
C GLY A 141 -4.33 -6.80 -30.60
N HIS A 142 -4.60 -5.79 -29.78
CA HIS A 142 -4.60 -4.40 -30.23
C HIS A 142 -3.19 -3.77 -30.14
N ALA A 143 -2.92 -2.72 -30.93
CA ALA A 143 -1.64 -1.99 -30.90
C ALA A 143 -1.30 -1.40 -29.51
N SER A 144 -2.28 -1.24 -28.64
CA SER A 144 -2.11 -0.81 -27.24
C SER A 144 -1.72 -1.95 -26.30
N ASP A 145 -1.89 -3.20 -26.71
CA ASP A 145 -1.67 -4.37 -25.87
C ASP A 145 -0.17 -4.69 -25.86
N MET A 146 0.55 -4.04 -24.96
CA MET A 146 1.94 -4.40 -24.66
C MET A 146 1.99 -5.89 -24.31
N THR A 147 2.77 -6.67 -25.06
CA THR A 147 2.87 -8.11 -24.83
C THR A 147 3.35 -8.39 -23.39
N PRO A 148 2.85 -9.44 -22.74
CA PRO A 148 3.14 -9.73 -21.33
C PRO A 148 4.64 -9.98 -21.07
N GLU A 149 5.42 -10.28 -22.10
CA GLU A 149 6.87 -10.49 -22.04
C GLU A 149 7.64 -9.18 -21.83
N MET A 150 7.14 -8.08 -22.38
CA MET A 150 7.80 -6.76 -22.32
C MET A 150 7.60 -6.07 -20.97
N VAL A 151 6.47 -6.35 -20.33
CA VAL A 151 6.00 -5.67 -19.11
C VAL A 151 6.31 -6.50 -17.85
N GLY A 152 6.50 -7.82 -17.99
CA GLY A 152 6.88 -8.73 -16.92
C GLY A 152 5.77 -9.03 -15.90
N HIS A 153 4.57 -8.48 -16.09
CA HIS A 153 3.38 -8.76 -15.29
C HIS A 153 2.15 -9.01 -16.16
N LYS A 154 1.38 -10.05 -15.82
CA LYS A 154 0.16 -10.46 -16.54
C LYS A 154 -1.03 -9.54 -16.28
N PHE A 155 -1.10 -8.95 -15.10
CA PHE A 155 -2.15 -8.04 -14.68
C PHE A 155 -1.52 -6.69 -14.31
N PRO A 156 -2.22 -5.56 -14.49
CA PRO A 156 -1.67 -4.25 -14.20
C PRO A 156 -1.18 -4.17 -12.75
N LEU A 157 -0.06 -3.49 -12.54
CA LEU A 157 0.48 -3.26 -11.21
C LEU A 157 -0.48 -2.37 -10.41
N PRO A 158 -0.58 -2.56 -9.08
CA PRO A 158 -1.37 -1.69 -8.24
C PRO A 158 -0.74 -0.29 -8.17
N ASP A 159 -1.59 0.72 -8.08
CA ASP A 159 -1.16 2.10 -7.90
C ASP A 159 -0.40 2.27 -6.57
N MET A 160 0.78 2.87 -6.65
CA MET A 160 1.61 3.22 -5.49
C MET A 160 1.37 4.70 -5.12
N PRO A 161 1.30 5.08 -3.83
CA PRO A 161 1.45 4.25 -2.63
C PRO A 161 0.21 3.38 -2.35
N LEU A 162 0.44 2.15 -1.88
CA LEU A 162 -0.63 1.25 -1.48
C LEU A 162 -1.53 1.89 -0.41
N LYS A 163 -2.82 1.57 -0.47
CA LYS A 163 -3.82 2.06 0.49
C LYS A 163 -3.42 1.78 1.95
N PRO A 164 -3.74 2.69 2.90
CA PRO A 164 -3.59 2.39 4.32
C PRO A 164 -4.41 1.14 4.64
N PHE A 165 -3.86 0.22 5.43
CA PHE A 165 -4.40 -1.14 5.73
C PHE A 165 -4.08 -2.27 4.75
N SER A 166 -3.37 -2.02 3.64
CA SER A 166 -2.83 -3.09 2.79
C SER A 166 -1.72 -3.91 3.47
N ASN A 167 -0.96 -3.28 4.38
CA ASN A 167 0.13 -3.92 5.10
C ASN A 167 -0.39 -4.97 6.09
N ARG A 168 0.10 -6.21 6.01
CA ARG A 168 -0.26 -7.31 6.92
C ARG A 168 -0.11 -6.95 8.40
N LYS A 169 0.91 -6.17 8.77
CA LYS A 169 1.16 -5.76 10.17
C LYS A 169 0.17 -4.70 10.66
N GLU A 170 -0.35 -3.89 9.74
CA GLU A 170 -1.24 -2.76 10.00
C GLU A 170 -2.59 -2.98 9.30
N ARG A 171 -3.10 -4.21 9.38
CA ARG A 171 -4.36 -4.60 8.70
C ARG A 171 -5.59 -3.87 9.25
N TYR A 172 -5.58 -3.54 10.53
CA TYR A 172 -6.71 -2.95 11.24
C TYR A 172 -6.40 -1.51 11.63
N ASP A 173 -7.45 -0.74 11.90
CA ASP A 173 -7.33 0.61 12.41
C ASP A 173 -6.44 0.65 13.70
N PRO A 174 -5.58 1.69 13.86
CA PRO A 174 -4.74 1.84 15.04
C PRO A 174 -5.50 1.83 16.37
N ILE A 175 -6.76 2.31 16.41
CA ILE A 175 -7.59 2.28 17.62
C ILE A 175 -7.97 0.85 17.95
N VAL A 176 -8.48 0.11 16.95
CA VAL A 176 -8.91 -1.28 17.13
C VAL A 176 -7.73 -2.14 17.58
N SER A 177 -6.60 -2.03 16.88
CA SER A 177 -5.37 -2.75 17.25
C SER A 177 -4.86 -2.37 18.65
N GLN A 178 -4.95 -1.10 19.03
CA GLN A 178 -4.57 -0.65 20.36
C GLN A 178 -5.48 -1.24 21.45
N ILE A 179 -6.80 -1.21 21.28
CA ILE A 179 -7.74 -1.79 22.25
C ILE A 179 -7.55 -3.30 22.34
N THR A 180 -7.46 -4.02 21.22
CA THR A 180 -7.27 -5.49 21.24
C THR A 180 -6.02 -5.88 22.01
N ASN A 181 -4.93 -5.11 21.85
CA ASN A 181 -3.69 -5.36 22.60
C ASN A 181 -3.83 -5.06 24.09
N LEU A 182 -4.65 -4.09 24.49
CA LEU A 182 -4.93 -3.79 25.90
C LEU A 182 -5.91 -4.78 26.54
N LEU A 183 -6.80 -5.39 25.74
CA LEU A 183 -7.69 -6.46 26.16
C LEU A 183 -6.97 -7.81 26.32
N MET A 184 -5.86 -7.99 25.60
CA MET A 184 -5.11 -9.23 25.59
C MET A 184 -4.47 -9.51 26.95
N GLN A 185 -4.72 -10.70 27.48
CA GLN A 185 -4.11 -11.22 28.70
C GLN A 185 -3.34 -12.50 28.37
N HIS A 186 -2.19 -12.71 29.02
CA HIS A 186 -1.36 -13.91 28.87
C HIS A 186 -0.99 -14.26 27.41
N GLY A 187 -0.84 -13.24 26.54
CA GLY A 187 -0.53 -13.45 25.12
C GLY A 187 -1.67 -14.04 24.26
N LYS A 188 -2.90 -14.13 24.81
CA LYS A 188 -4.06 -14.72 24.11
C LYS A 188 -4.72 -13.71 23.17
N LEU A 189 -4.07 -13.42 22.05
CA LEU A 189 -4.50 -12.42 21.07
C LEU A 189 -5.85 -12.81 20.40
N SER A 190 -6.02 -14.07 20.03
CA SER A 190 -7.25 -14.56 19.38
C SER A 190 -8.50 -14.34 20.23
N ARG A 191 -8.41 -14.56 21.56
CA ARG A 191 -9.50 -14.28 22.50
C ARG A 191 -9.82 -12.78 22.56
N ALA A 192 -8.80 -11.92 22.59
CA ALA A 192 -9.00 -10.48 22.60
C ALA A 192 -9.64 -9.97 21.29
N GLN A 193 -9.22 -10.50 20.14
CA GLN A 193 -9.85 -10.23 18.84
C GLN A 193 -11.32 -10.66 18.83
N ARG A 194 -11.64 -11.82 19.40
CA ARG A 194 -13.03 -12.29 19.53
C ARG A 194 -13.85 -11.38 20.45
N HIS A 195 -13.30 -10.89 21.55
CA HIS A 195 -14.00 -9.90 22.39
C HIS A 195 -14.23 -8.59 21.63
N MET A 196 -13.25 -8.11 20.86
CA MET A 196 -13.39 -6.92 20.02
C MET A 196 -14.47 -7.09 18.95
N SER A 197 -14.56 -8.24 18.28
CA SER A 197 -15.63 -8.47 17.30
C SER A 197 -17.01 -8.44 17.95
N TYR A 198 -17.16 -9.00 19.16
CA TYR A 198 -18.41 -8.89 19.92
C TYR A 198 -18.73 -7.44 20.35
N ILE A 199 -17.72 -6.64 20.73
CA ILE A 199 -17.91 -5.22 21.07
C ILE A 199 -18.45 -4.46 19.85
N LEU A 200 -17.80 -4.61 18.69
CA LEU A 200 -18.21 -3.93 17.46
C LEU A 200 -19.61 -4.36 17.01
N ASN A 201 -19.93 -5.65 17.12
CA ASN A 201 -21.27 -6.16 16.81
C ASN A 201 -22.33 -5.55 17.73
N GLN A 202 -22.05 -5.44 19.03
CA GLN A 202 -22.97 -4.83 19.99
C GLN A 202 -23.20 -3.34 19.68
N LEU A 203 -22.16 -2.59 19.33
CA LEU A 203 -22.28 -1.18 18.93
C LEU A 203 -23.08 -1.02 17.64
N ARG A 204 -22.96 -1.96 16.71
CA ARG A 204 -23.71 -1.95 15.45
C ARG A 204 -25.20 -2.19 15.64
N THR A 205 -25.57 -3.02 16.62
CA THR A 205 -26.98 -3.33 16.94
C THR A 205 -27.59 -2.38 17.97
N ALA A 206 -26.79 -1.53 18.61
CA ALA A 206 -27.27 -0.59 19.59
C ALA A 206 -28.05 0.55 18.92
N PRO A 207 -29.05 1.12 19.61
CA PRO A 207 -29.72 2.32 19.12
C PRO A 207 -28.73 3.50 19.02
N PRO A 208 -29.01 4.50 18.16
CA PRO A 208 -28.21 5.70 18.09
C PRO A 208 -28.11 6.40 19.46
N PRO A 209 -26.90 6.74 19.94
CA PRO A 209 -26.74 7.40 21.24
C PRO A 209 -27.21 8.85 21.18
N VAL A 210 -27.72 9.35 22.31
CA VAL A 210 -28.10 10.76 22.45
C VAL A 210 -27.00 11.49 23.22
N PRO A 211 -26.14 12.31 22.56
CA PRO A 211 -25.07 13.01 23.24
C PRO A 211 -25.61 14.09 24.18
N SER A 212 -25.01 14.24 25.36
CA SER A 212 -25.36 15.30 26.29
C SER A 212 -24.66 16.61 25.94
N GLN A 213 -25.39 17.72 26.02
CA GLN A 213 -24.84 19.06 25.77
C GLN A 213 -23.74 19.44 26.77
N ALA A 214 -23.85 18.97 28.02
CA ALA A 214 -22.88 19.25 29.07
C ALA A 214 -21.50 18.62 28.83
N ARG A 215 -21.44 17.52 28.05
CA ARG A 215 -20.21 16.76 27.78
C ARG A 215 -20.07 16.59 26.27
N PRO A 216 -19.63 17.65 25.57
CA PRO A 216 -19.49 17.59 24.12
C PRO A 216 -18.42 16.58 23.69
N LEU A 217 -18.67 15.94 22.55
CA LEU A 217 -17.74 15.02 21.92
C LEU A 217 -16.60 15.79 21.22
N VAL A 218 -15.69 15.06 20.57
CA VAL A 218 -14.61 15.66 19.78
C VAL A 218 -15.22 16.50 18.64
N PRO A 219 -14.71 17.72 18.39
CA PRO A 219 -15.21 18.54 17.28
C PRO A 219 -14.97 17.83 15.94
N GLY A 220 -15.92 17.96 15.03
CA GLY A 220 -15.88 17.26 13.73
C GLY A 220 -16.28 15.79 13.78
N SER A 221 -16.83 15.31 14.91
CA SER A 221 -17.43 13.97 14.96
C SER A 221 -18.65 13.87 14.04
N PRO A 222 -18.88 12.72 13.39
CA PRO A 222 -20.09 12.48 12.61
C PRO A 222 -21.36 12.58 13.47
N PRO A 223 -22.54 12.81 12.86
CA PRO A 223 -23.80 12.87 13.60
C PRO A 223 -24.09 11.53 14.31
N PRO A 224 -24.79 11.56 15.46
CA PRO A 224 -25.02 10.37 16.28
C PRO A 224 -25.75 9.23 15.57
N ILE A 225 -26.55 9.55 14.55
CA ILE A 225 -27.31 8.60 13.74
C ILE A 225 -26.39 7.66 12.94
N GLU A 226 -25.21 8.14 12.53
CA GLU A 226 -24.27 7.38 11.71
C GLU A 226 -23.35 6.46 12.54
N LEU A 227 -23.22 6.73 13.84
CA LEU A 227 -22.32 5.99 14.73
C LEU A 227 -22.57 4.47 14.76
N PRO A 228 -23.82 3.95 14.88
CA PRO A 228 -24.03 2.50 14.85
C PRO A 228 -23.69 1.86 13.50
N LEU A 229 -23.85 2.58 12.38
CA LEU A 229 -23.47 2.08 11.05
C LEU A 229 -21.95 1.90 10.96
N ASN A 230 -21.20 2.82 11.57
CA ASN A 230 -19.74 2.86 11.57
C ASN A 230 -19.16 2.61 12.99
N PRO A 231 -19.13 1.36 13.49
CA PRO A 231 -18.76 1.06 14.88
C PRO A 231 -17.29 1.36 15.22
N ILE A 232 -16.40 1.41 14.21
CA ILE A 232 -15.00 1.84 14.39
C ILE A 232 -14.95 3.34 14.72
N ASN A 233 -15.70 4.16 13.98
CA ASN A 233 -15.82 5.60 14.24
C ASN A 233 -16.52 5.85 15.58
N TYR A 234 -17.51 5.03 15.95
CA TYR A 234 -18.12 5.06 17.27
C TYR A 234 -17.06 4.90 18.38
N LEU A 235 -16.23 3.86 18.32
CA LEU A 235 -15.13 3.68 19.27
C LEU A 235 -14.14 4.85 19.27
N ALA A 236 -13.78 5.36 18.09
CA ALA A 236 -12.86 6.48 17.93
C ALA A 236 -13.37 7.73 18.66
N VAL A 237 -14.60 8.14 18.37
CA VAL A 237 -15.25 9.34 18.93
C VAL A 237 -15.39 9.21 20.45
N ALA A 238 -15.78 8.03 20.94
CA ALA A 238 -15.91 7.78 22.37
C ALA A 238 -14.56 7.88 23.11
N ILE A 239 -13.50 7.26 22.56
CA ILE A 239 -12.19 7.23 23.20
C ILE A 239 -11.51 8.60 23.11
N ASP A 240 -11.52 9.24 21.95
CA ASP A 240 -10.83 10.52 21.74
C ASP A 240 -11.50 11.67 22.51
N SER A 241 -12.81 11.59 22.80
CA SER A 241 -13.50 12.58 23.63
C SER A 241 -13.08 12.50 25.10
N ILE A 242 -12.93 11.30 25.64
CA ILE A 242 -12.43 11.05 27.00
C ILE A 242 -10.95 11.37 27.13
N ALA A 243 -10.17 11.16 26.07
CA ALA A 243 -8.73 11.11 26.17
C ALA A 243 -8.13 12.39 26.81
N PRO A 244 -7.39 12.28 27.92
CA PRO A 244 -6.83 13.46 28.57
C PRO A 244 -5.72 14.04 27.70
N LEU A 245 -5.72 15.35 27.49
CA LEU A 245 -4.71 16.03 26.67
C LEU A 245 -3.31 16.04 27.31
N MET A 246 -3.27 16.02 28.64
CA MET A 246 -2.03 16.10 29.41
C MET A 246 -2.06 15.10 30.57
N ARG A 247 -0.88 14.73 31.05
CA ARG A 247 -0.69 14.02 32.33
C ARG A 247 0.13 14.87 33.29
N ILE A 248 0.04 14.57 34.58
CA ILE A 248 0.87 15.23 35.59
C ILE A 248 2.12 14.37 35.81
N ARG A 249 3.30 14.97 35.63
CA ARG A 249 4.60 14.39 35.97
C ARG A 249 5.04 14.98 37.31
N GLN A 250 5.26 14.12 38.30
CA GLN A 250 5.81 14.54 39.59
C GLN A 250 7.34 14.66 39.50
N GLN A 251 7.88 15.87 39.70
CA GLN A 251 9.32 16.11 39.82
C GLN A 251 9.75 16.06 41.28
N LYS A 252 10.47 15.01 41.69
CA LYS A 252 10.95 14.86 43.06
C LYS A 252 11.92 15.99 43.45
N GLY A 253 11.73 16.58 44.64
CA GLY A 253 12.61 17.61 45.20
C GLY A 253 12.53 18.99 44.55
N ALA A 254 11.58 19.22 43.66
CA ALA A 254 11.44 20.46 42.91
C ALA A 254 10.60 21.53 43.64
N ALA A 255 9.76 21.13 44.59
CA ALA A 255 8.89 22.03 45.34
C ALA A 255 9.52 22.57 46.64
N GLY A 256 10.80 22.25 46.91
CA GLY A 256 11.43 22.49 48.21
C GLY A 256 11.11 21.39 49.23
N GLY A 257 11.87 21.33 50.33
CA GLY A 257 11.59 20.42 51.45
C GLY A 257 11.50 18.92 51.10
N GLY A 258 12.11 18.49 49.98
CA GLY A 258 12.00 17.11 49.46
C GLY A 258 10.68 16.78 48.75
N MET A 259 9.72 17.70 48.70
CA MET A 259 8.42 17.49 48.07
C MET A 259 8.50 17.47 46.54
N SER A 260 7.61 16.69 45.92
CA SER A 260 7.52 16.62 44.46
C SER A 260 6.66 17.74 43.89
N LEU A 261 7.16 18.42 42.86
CA LEU A 261 6.42 19.43 42.12
C LEU A 261 5.61 18.77 40.99
N PRO A 262 4.28 18.94 40.93
CA PRO A 262 3.47 18.47 39.81
C PRO A 262 3.71 19.36 38.60
N ILE A 263 4.11 18.76 37.47
CA ILE A 263 4.31 19.46 36.20
C ILE A 263 3.39 18.83 35.14
N PRO A 264 2.46 19.58 34.53
CA PRO A 264 1.65 19.08 33.44
C PRO A 264 2.49 18.88 32.17
N VAL A 265 2.32 17.74 31.50
CA VAL A 265 3.05 17.37 30.27
C VAL A 265 2.04 16.89 29.21
N PRO A 266 2.11 17.40 27.97
CA PRO A 266 1.22 16.96 26.90
C PRO A 266 1.45 15.49 26.55
N LEU A 267 0.38 14.81 26.12
CA LEU A 267 0.41 13.40 25.72
C LEU A 267 0.30 13.26 24.20
N SER A 268 1.03 12.30 23.64
CA SER A 268 0.85 11.92 22.23
C SER A 268 -0.48 11.18 22.03
N LEU A 269 -1.04 11.19 20.81
CA LEU A 269 -2.32 10.54 20.49
C LEU A 269 -2.40 9.10 21.05
N ARG A 270 -1.39 8.27 20.81
CA ARG A 270 -1.38 6.88 21.30
C ARG A 270 -1.40 6.80 22.83
N GLN A 271 -0.69 7.70 23.51
CA GLN A 271 -0.70 7.77 24.97
C GLN A 271 -2.06 8.22 25.51
N ARG A 272 -2.68 9.22 24.86
CA ARG A 272 -4.04 9.71 25.17
C ARG A 272 -5.08 8.60 25.06
N ARG A 273 -5.08 7.86 23.95
CA ARG A 273 -5.99 6.71 23.76
C ARG A 273 -5.74 5.61 24.79
N ARG A 274 -4.47 5.30 25.11
CA ARG A 274 -4.14 4.27 26.10
C ARG A 274 -4.73 4.59 27.48
N THR A 275 -4.59 5.83 27.96
CA THR A 275 -5.10 6.21 29.28
C THR A 275 -6.62 6.17 29.33
N ALA A 276 -7.31 6.64 28.27
CA ALA A 276 -8.77 6.52 28.15
C ALA A 276 -9.25 5.07 28.17
N ILE A 277 -8.64 4.20 27.35
CA ILE A 277 -9.01 2.79 27.27
C ILE A 277 -8.79 2.10 28.63
N MET A 278 -7.68 2.39 29.31
CA MET A 278 -7.43 1.86 30.65
C MET A 278 -8.50 2.29 31.65
N TRP A 279 -8.91 3.56 31.63
CA TRP A 279 -9.99 4.02 32.51
C TRP A 279 -11.33 3.34 32.25
N ILE A 280 -11.65 3.06 30.98
CA ILE A 280 -12.85 2.31 30.58
C ILE A 280 -12.72 0.86 31.04
N LEU A 281 -11.56 0.22 30.87
CA LEU A 281 -11.35 -1.15 31.36
C LEU A 281 -11.52 -1.23 32.89
N ASP A 282 -10.99 -0.26 33.63
CA ASP A 282 -11.16 -0.21 35.08
C ASP A 282 -12.63 -0.07 35.50
N THR A 283 -13.46 0.68 34.75
CA THR A 283 -14.89 0.79 35.06
C THR A 283 -15.63 -0.49 34.69
N VAL A 284 -15.32 -1.07 33.53
CA VAL A 284 -15.94 -2.31 33.03
C VAL A 284 -15.64 -3.51 33.92
N LEU A 285 -14.43 -3.62 34.47
CA LEU A 285 -14.04 -4.68 35.40
C LEU A 285 -14.75 -4.56 36.75
N LYS A 286 -15.08 -3.34 37.18
CA LYS A 286 -15.84 -3.09 38.43
C LYS A 286 -17.34 -3.30 38.26
N LYS A 287 -17.88 -3.27 37.04
CA LYS A 287 -19.30 -3.51 36.78
C LYS A 287 -19.66 -4.99 37.03
N LYS A 288 -20.78 -5.20 37.72
CA LYS A 288 -21.37 -6.54 37.91
C LYS A 288 -21.75 -7.16 36.56
N SER A 289 -21.54 -8.47 36.42
CA SER A 289 -22.02 -9.21 35.24
C SER A 289 -23.55 -9.28 35.25
N ARG A 290 -24.19 -9.01 34.11
CA ARG A 290 -25.66 -9.10 33.97
C ARG A 290 -26.15 -10.52 33.67
N GLY A 291 -25.26 -11.42 33.24
CA GLY A 291 -25.59 -12.83 33.05
C GLY A 291 -24.34 -13.69 32.82
N SER A 292 -24.54 -14.84 32.17
CA SER A 292 -23.52 -15.84 31.88
C SER A 292 -23.10 -15.84 30.39
N GLY A 293 -21.88 -16.27 30.12
CA GLY A 293 -21.36 -16.48 28.77
C GLY A 293 -20.10 -15.67 28.44
N PRO A 294 -19.39 -16.07 27.37
CA PRO A 294 -18.11 -15.45 26.99
C PRO A 294 -18.27 -14.02 26.42
N THR A 295 -19.47 -13.64 25.99
CA THR A 295 -19.79 -12.32 25.41
C THR A 295 -20.06 -11.25 26.47
N MET A 296 -20.28 -11.64 27.73
CA MET A 296 -20.70 -10.74 28.80
C MET A 296 -19.72 -9.59 29.05
N PHE A 297 -18.42 -9.87 28.97
CA PHE A 297 -17.39 -8.83 29.10
C PHE A 297 -17.46 -7.81 27.94
N ALA A 298 -17.64 -8.29 26.72
CA ALA A 298 -17.74 -7.44 25.53
C ALA A 298 -18.99 -6.56 25.58
N GLN A 299 -20.13 -7.09 26.04
CA GLN A 299 -21.35 -6.32 26.25
C GLN A 299 -21.14 -5.20 27.28
N ARG A 300 -20.56 -5.51 28.46
CA ARG A 300 -20.26 -4.48 29.47
C ARG A 300 -19.34 -3.38 28.96
N PHE A 301 -18.37 -3.74 28.11
CA PHE A 301 -17.47 -2.78 27.48
C PHE A 301 -18.22 -1.89 26.48
N ALA A 302 -19.05 -2.48 25.61
CA ALA A 302 -19.87 -1.73 24.66
C ALA A 302 -20.87 -0.80 25.36
N ASP A 303 -21.54 -1.28 26.41
CA ASP A 303 -22.46 -0.45 27.23
C ASP A 303 -21.75 0.74 27.86
N GLU A 304 -20.46 0.58 28.23
CA GLU A 304 -19.66 1.70 28.70
C GLU A 304 -19.31 2.67 27.58
N ILE A 305 -19.00 2.20 26.37
CA ILE A 305 -18.79 3.09 25.22
C ILE A 305 -20.06 3.90 24.89
N ILE A 306 -21.24 3.27 24.96
CA ILE A 306 -22.52 3.97 24.76
C ILE A 306 -22.71 5.02 25.86
N SER A 307 -22.51 4.65 27.13
CA SER A 307 -22.64 5.58 28.28
C SER A 307 -21.66 6.75 28.19
N VAL A 308 -20.49 6.54 27.59
CA VAL A 308 -19.49 7.58 27.34
C VAL A 308 -19.98 8.61 26.34
N VAL A 309 -20.51 8.16 25.20
CA VAL A 309 -20.99 9.06 24.13
C VAL A 309 -22.23 9.84 24.57
N GLU A 310 -23.10 9.21 25.36
CA GLU A 310 -24.22 9.92 26.01
C GLU A 310 -23.76 10.88 27.12
N GLY A 311 -22.50 10.76 27.58
CA GLY A 311 -21.95 11.56 28.67
C GLY A 311 -22.42 11.14 30.07
N LYS A 312 -22.95 9.93 30.24
CA LYS A 312 -23.37 9.38 31.54
C LYS A 312 -22.24 8.68 32.30
N SER A 313 -21.12 8.38 31.64
CA SER A 313 -20.02 7.64 32.25
C SER A 313 -19.27 8.44 33.33
N GLY A 314 -18.80 7.75 34.39
CA GLY A 314 -17.93 8.34 35.40
C GLY A 314 -16.48 8.57 34.92
N VAL A 315 -16.15 8.14 33.70
CA VAL A 315 -14.81 8.34 33.12
C VAL A 315 -14.56 9.81 32.80
N TRP A 316 -15.62 10.56 32.46
CA TRP A 316 -15.57 12.01 32.29
C TRP A 316 -15.09 12.74 33.55
N ASP A 317 -15.47 12.26 34.73
CA ASP A 317 -15.05 12.87 36.00
C ASP A 317 -13.55 12.63 36.25
N LYS A 318 -13.04 11.45 35.89
CA LYS A 318 -11.58 11.16 35.91
C LYS A 318 -10.82 12.12 34.98
N ARG A 319 -11.32 12.33 33.76
CA ARG A 319 -10.75 13.29 32.80
C ARG A 319 -10.74 14.71 33.38
N ALA A 320 -11.87 15.16 33.92
CA ALA A 320 -12.02 16.46 34.52
C ALA A 320 -11.09 16.65 35.72
N MET A 321 -10.92 15.64 36.57
CA MET A 321 -9.98 15.66 37.70
C MET A 321 -8.54 15.88 37.24
N VAL A 322 -8.08 15.16 36.21
CA VAL A 322 -6.73 15.33 35.65
C VAL A 322 -6.55 16.73 35.07
N HIS A 323 -7.54 17.26 34.35
CA HIS A 323 -7.47 18.60 33.75
C HIS A 323 -7.49 19.69 34.82
N LYS A 324 -8.34 19.58 35.85
CA LYS A 324 -8.36 20.51 36.99
C LYS A 324 -7.00 20.57 37.69
N ALA A 325 -6.42 19.40 37.98
CA ALA A 325 -5.11 19.31 38.61
C ALA A 325 -3.96 19.80 37.69
N ALA A 326 -4.10 19.66 36.37
CA ALA A 326 -3.16 20.22 35.42
C ALA A 326 -3.26 21.76 35.34
N THR A 327 -4.48 22.30 35.37
CA THR A 327 -4.73 23.75 35.36
C THR A 327 -4.21 24.41 36.64
N SER A 328 -4.37 23.78 37.81
CA SER A 328 -3.79 24.31 39.05
C SER A 328 -2.25 24.30 39.03
N ALA A 329 -1.65 23.24 38.46
CA ALA A 329 -0.21 23.09 38.35
C ALA A 329 0.43 23.83 37.16
N ARG A 330 -0.32 24.66 36.41
CA ARG A 330 0.18 25.35 35.20
C ARG A 330 1.37 26.27 35.48
N VAL A 331 1.43 26.86 36.66
CA VAL A 331 2.51 27.77 37.09
C VAL A 331 3.86 27.04 37.14
N ASN A 332 3.84 25.73 37.40
CA ASN A 332 5.05 24.92 37.55
C ASN A 332 5.74 24.60 36.22
N LEU A 333 5.18 25.01 35.07
CA LEU A 333 5.81 24.83 33.76
C LEU A 333 7.11 25.63 33.61
N THR A 334 7.23 26.75 34.32
CA THR A 334 8.45 27.58 34.34
C THR A 334 9.58 26.95 35.14
N TYR A 335 9.32 25.85 35.85
CA TYR A 335 10.34 25.12 36.59
C TYR A 335 11.41 24.57 35.63
N SER A 336 12.53 25.27 35.57
CA SER A 336 13.76 24.81 34.94
C SER A 336 14.66 24.23 36.02
N LYS A 337 14.96 22.93 35.92
CA LYS A 337 16.02 22.34 36.73
C LYS A 337 17.33 22.90 36.21
N GLN A 338 17.93 23.85 36.92
CA GLN A 338 19.31 24.24 36.67
C GLN A 338 20.14 22.95 36.68
N LYS A 339 20.66 22.55 35.50
CA LYS A 339 21.67 21.49 35.44
C LYS A 339 22.81 22.03 36.28
N GLY A 340 23.00 21.45 37.46
CA GLY A 340 24.12 21.79 38.33
C GLY A 340 25.36 21.82 37.45
N ARG A 341 25.94 23.02 37.30
CA ARG A 341 27.26 23.19 36.70
C ARG A 341 28.15 22.28 37.55
N ARG A 342 28.55 21.13 36.99
CA ARG A 342 29.57 20.29 37.62
C ARG A 342 30.83 21.14 37.55
N LEU A 343 31.11 21.86 38.64
CA LEU A 343 32.39 22.51 38.88
C LEU A 343 33.42 21.45 39.22
#